data_AF-A0A3N5MWP4-F1
#
_entry.id   AF-A0A3N5MWP4-F1
#
_cell.length_a   1.000
_cell.length_b   1.000
_cell.length_c   1.000
_cell.angle_alpha   90.00
_cell.angle_beta   90.00
_cell.angle_gamma   90.00
#
_symmetry.space_group_name_H-M   'P 1'
#
loop_
_entity.id
_entity.type
_entity.pdbx_description
1 polymer ?
#
loop_
_entity_poly.entity_id
_entity_poly.type
_entity_poly.pdbx_seq_one_letter_code
_entity_poly.pdbx_strand_id
1 'polypeptide(L)'
;MRMEVESAPDLDRLSAAFEHSITWEDDIWRADPVDVEIVHAHARRKFNDLLDTVTTGQAALGQARILLFHGQSGAGKTHLIRALRTSAHRSGKAYVGYAQMTPDVANYADYYLRRLVNSLEKPYDPDTGGETALQRLTRRLTEDTAALDAAALDKLREAKLSDAQLAKLVLALADQIVAAPKFAGQALDINIVRALLYLQRSDPRIDQRVRQYLYGRELTDLSAEAVAVLDPNRGEGRAFEIIESLGRLMWTVDGAALVISIDQVEDLRFFDDYHERFQKAARDLIQIANRVPTSIVLVSCLGDFYGKVREVLAQSYIDRIEKAGPVSLKEARTAEEAQLIIAKRMQADASRSDVDPLLFFGPQFFAEFGGLSTRRILELAQARVREQVAENEAVSEEAKGGGFISTLAAALGFAGARDEPPGAE
;
A
#
# COMPACT_ATOMS: atom_id res chain seq x y z
N MET A 1 45.75 2.62 -13.24
CA MET A 1 44.52 2.42 -12.46
C MET A 1 43.80 1.25 -13.13
N ARG A 2 43.93 0.04 -12.56
CA ARG A 2 43.32 -1.17 -13.11
C ARG A 2 41.85 -1.15 -12.72
N MET A 3 40.94 -1.15 -13.70
CA MET A 3 39.56 -1.51 -13.44
C MET A 3 39.56 -2.96 -12.97
N GLU A 4 39.10 -3.20 -11.74
CA GLU A 4 38.90 -4.54 -11.22
C GLU A 4 37.89 -5.25 -12.11
N VAL A 5 38.18 -6.51 -12.46
CA VAL A 5 37.26 -7.39 -13.17
C VAL A 5 36.09 -7.65 -12.23
N GLU A 6 34.97 -6.98 -12.46
CA GLU A 6 33.73 -7.20 -11.71
C GLU A 6 33.30 -8.66 -11.84
N SER A 7 33.05 -9.32 -10.72
CA SER A 7 32.68 -10.73 -10.70
C SER A 7 31.24 -10.93 -11.18
N ALA A 8 31.04 -11.82 -12.16
CA ALA A 8 29.74 -12.29 -12.67
C ALA A 8 28.60 -12.46 -11.63
N PRO A 9 28.80 -13.03 -10.41
CA PRO A 9 27.73 -13.16 -9.40
C PRO A 9 27.11 -11.85 -8.90
N ASP A 10 27.72 -10.71 -9.16
CA ASP A 10 27.25 -9.38 -8.76
C ASP A 10 26.29 -8.77 -9.80
N LEU A 11 26.54 -9.04 -11.09
CA LEU A 11 25.69 -8.58 -12.19
C LEU A 11 24.38 -9.40 -12.31
N ASP A 12 24.40 -10.69 -11.95
CA ASP A 12 23.18 -11.50 -11.88
C ASP A 12 22.19 -10.97 -10.83
N ARG A 13 22.71 -10.50 -9.68
CA ARG A 13 21.90 -9.86 -8.63
C ARG A 13 21.34 -8.52 -9.10
N LEU A 14 22.17 -7.72 -9.77
CA LEU A 14 21.74 -6.46 -10.36
C LEU A 14 20.63 -6.66 -11.42
N SER A 15 20.70 -7.71 -12.24
CA SER A 15 19.62 -8.09 -13.16
C SER A 15 18.32 -8.40 -12.40
N ALA A 16 18.40 -9.08 -11.26
CA ALA A 16 17.25 -9.39 -10.42
C ALA A 16 16.59 -8.14 -9.81
N ALA A 17 17.36 -7.07 -9.53
CA ALA A 17 16.81 -5.79 -9.04
C ALA A 17 15.81 -5.14 -10.02
N PHE A 18 15.85 -5.52 -11.30
CA PHE A 18 14.96 -5.02 -12.35
C PHE A 18 13.78 -5.97 -12.68
N GLU A 19 13.72 -7.18 -12.11
CA GLU A 19 12.67 -8.18 -12.42
C GLU A 19 11.28 -7.81 -11.88
N HIS A 20 11.23 -7.12 -10.75
CA HIS A 20 9.97 -6.87 -10.03
C HIS A 20 9.38 -5.50 -10.36
N SER A 21 8.61 -5.39 -11.45
CA SER A 21 7.87 -4.14 -11.79
C SER A 21 6.43 -4.10 -11.25
N ILE A 22 5.98 -5.16 -10.57
CA ILE A 22 4.57 -5.37 -10.20
C ILE A 22 4.44 -5.28 -8.68
N THR A 23 3.55 -4.39 -8.23
CA THR A 23 3.08 -4.37 -6.83
C THR A 23 1.88 -5.29 -6.71
N TRP A 24 1.93 -6.21 -5.75
CA TRP A 24 0.82 -7.09 -5.39
C TRP A 24 -0.01 -6.48 -4.26
N GLU A 25 -1.20 -7.02 -3.99
CA GLU A 25 -2.07 -6.53 -2.90
C GLU A 25 -1.34 -6.53 -1.54
N ASP A 26 -0.56 -7.57 -1.24
CA ASP A 26 0.15 -7.67 0.04
C ASP A 26 1.31 -6.68 0.19
N ASP A 27 1.82 -6.13 -0.91
CA ASP A 27 2.91 -5.15 -0.88
C ASP A 27 2.42 -3.80 -0.35
N ILE A 28 1.12 -3.49 -0.47
CA ILE A 28 0.51 -2.24 0.00
C ILE A 28 0.84 -1.96 1.48
N TRP A 29 1.03 -3.01 2.27
CA TRP A 29 1.17 -2.90 3.72
C TRP A 29 2.56 -2.46 4.21
N ARG A 30 3.56 -2.40 3.32
CA ARG A 30 4.92 -1.95 3.63
C ARG A 30 5.34 -0.78 2.75
N ALA A 31 6.27 0.04 3.24
CA ALA A 31 6.88 1.09 2.42
C ALA A 31 7.54 0.46 1.18
N ASP A 32 7.44 1.14 0.05
CA ASP A 32 8.14 0.74 -1.17
C ASP A 32 9.58 1.26 -1.12
N PRO A 33 10.60 0.39 -1.02
CA PRO A 33 11.99 0.82 -0.96
C PRO A 33 12.45 1.53 -2.24
N VAL A 34 11.72 1.33 -3.36
CA VAL A 34 12.07 1.89 -4.67
C VAL A 34 11.09 2.96 -5.14
N ASP A 35 10.30 3.55 -4.24
CA ASP A 35 9.42 4.67 -4.57
C ASP A 35 10.22 5.89 -5.06
N VAL A 36 9.71 6.52 -6.11
CA VAL A 36 10.27 7.74 -6.69
C VAL A 36 9.24 8.86 -6.55
N GLU A 37 9.52 9.83 -5.70
CA GLU A 37 8.54 10.85 -5.30
C GLU A 37 8.06 11.73 -6.46
N ILE A 38 8.92 11.99 -7.45
CA ILE A 38 8.54 12.80 -8.61
C ILE A 38 7.54 12.09 -9.53
N VAL A 39 7.46 10.75 -9.48
CA VAL A 39 6.49 9.97 -10.23
C VAL A 39 5.09 10.24 -9.67
N HIS A 40 4.20 10.72 -10.53
CA HIS A 40 2.83 11.15 -10.19
C HIS A 40 2.79 12.28 -9.15
N ALA A 41 3.79 13.15 -9.09
CA ALA A 41 3.88 14.24 -8.11
C ALA A 41 2.60 15.09 -8.01
N HIS A 42 1.90 15.33 -9.13
CA HIS A 42 0.62 16.04 -9.12
C HIS A 42 -0.49 15.28 -8.35
N ALA A 43 -0.61 13.96 -8.54
CA ALA A 43 -1.58 13.15 -7.82
C ALA A 43 -1.25 13.08 -6.31
N ARG A 44 0.04 12.97 -5.98
CA ARG A 44 0.53 12.99 -4.60
C ARG A 44 0.20 14.30 -3.89
N ARG A 45 0.50 15.45 -4.51
CA ARG A 45 0.15 16.76 -3.97
C ARG A 45 -1.34 16.88 -3.71
N LYS A 46 -2.16 16.52 -4.71
CA LYS A 46 -3.63 16.60 -4.57
C LYS A 46 -4.17 15.77 -3.40
N PHE A 47 -3.62 14.57 -3.18
CA PHE A 47 -3.98 13.75 -2.02
C PHE A 47 -3.51 14.39 -0.71
N ASN A 48 -2.25 14.82 -0.63
CA ASN A 48 -1.68 15.41 0.58
C ASN A 48 -2.40 16.71 0.97
N ASP A 49 -2.68 17.59 0.01
CA ASP A 49 -3.42 18.85 0.23
C ASP A 49 -4.83 18.57 0.79
N LEU A 50 -5.51 17.55 0.24
CA LEU A 50 -6.82 17.12 0.73
C LEU A 50 -6.73 16.51 2.13
N LEU A 51 -5.74 15.65 2.38
CA LEU A 51 -5.49 15.04 3.69
C LEU A 51 -5.23 16.11 4.74
N ASP A 52 -4.40 17.11 4.44
CA ASP A 52 -4.09 18.22 5.32
C ASP A 52 -5.33 19.08 5.59
N THR A 53 -6.11 19.39 4.56
CA THR A 53 -7.35 20.18 4.74
C THR A 53 -8.35 19.45 5.64
N VAL A 54 -8.50 18.13 5.46
CA VAL A 54 -9.41 17.31 6.26
C VAL A 54 -8.92 17.18 7.71
N THR A 55 -7.62 16.96 7.91
CA THR A 55 -7.05 16.70 9.24
C THR A 55 -6.78 17.94 10.07
N THR A 56 -6.77 19.13 9.45
CA THR A 56 -6.67 20.42 10.16
C THR A 56 -8.04 21.01 10.53
N GLY A 57 -9.14 20.33 10.20
CA GLY A 57 -10.49 20.82 10.44
C GLY A 57 -10.90 22.01 9.56
N GLN A 58 -10.12 22.31 8.53
CA GLN A 58 -10.37 23.40 7.57
C GLN A 58 -11.31 22.97 6.42
N ALA A 59 -11.84 21.75 6.48
CA ALA A 59 -12.73 21.20 5.47
C ALA A 59 -14.02 22.02 5.33
N ALA A 60 -14.16 22.71 4.20
CA ALA A 60 -15.37 23.46 3.89
C ALA A 60 -16.57 22.53 3.65
N LEU A 61 -17.77 23.03 3.93
CA LEU A 61 -19.02 22.34 3.57
C LEU A 61 -19.01 22.03 2.07
N GLY A 62 -19.12 20.74 1.74
CA GLY A 62 -19.11 20.28 0.36
C GLY A 62 -17.72 20.14 -0.26
N GLN A 63 -16.63 20.09 0.51
CA GLN A 63 -15.30 19.76 -0.01
C GLN A 63 -15.33 18.45 -0.82
N ALA A 64 -14.61 18.44 -1.95
CA ALA A 64 -14.45 17.26 -2.78
C ALA A 64 -13.52 16.26 -2.08
N ARG A 65 -14.07 15.09 -1.73
CA ARG A 65 -13.37 14.06 -0.94
C ARG A 65 -13.23 12.74 -1.67
N ILE A 66 -13.68 12.69 -2.92
CA ILE A 66 -13.47 11.56 -3.84
C ILE A 66 -12.40 11.99 -4.83
N LEU A 67 -11.29 11.26 -4.89
CA LEU A 67 -10.22 11.44 -5.86
C LEU A 67 -10.27 10.29 -6.86
N LEU A 68 -10.50 10.61 -8.13
CA LEU A 68 -10.48 9.65 -9.23
C LEU A 68 -9.10 9.68 -9.92
N PHE A 69 -8.38 8.58 -9.85
CA PHE A 69 -7.09 8.35 -10.50
C PHE A 69 -7.23 7.35 -11.63
N HIS A 70 -7.14 7.78 -12.87
CA HIS A 70 -7.32 6.91 -14.03
C HIS A 70 -6.07 6.92 -14.92
N GLY A 71 -5.75 5.79 -15.54
CA GLY A 71 -4.58 5.69 -16.42
C GLY A 71 -4.52 4.35 -17.14
N GLN A 72 -3.57 4.19 -18.04
CA GLN A 72 -3.37 2.93 -18.75
C GLN A 72 -2.92 1.80 -17.80
N SER A 73 -2.93 0.57 -18.31
CA SER A 73 -2.26 -0.54 -17.61
C SER A 73 -0.78 -0.21 -17.45
N GLY A 74 -0.18 -0.58 -16.32
CA GLY A 74 1.23 -0.27 -16.06
C GLY A 74 1.55 1.19 -15.71
N ALA A 75 0.56 2.10 -15.66
CA ALA A 75 0.78 3.50 -15.26
C ALA A 75 1.16 3.69 -13.78
N GLY A 76 1.34 2.62 -12.99
CA GLY A 76 1.75 2.72 -11.58
C GLY A 76 0.65 3.10 -10.59
N LYS A 77 -0.62 2.75 -10.89
CA LYS A 77 -1.79 3.03 -10.03
C LYS A 77 -1.64 2.46 -8.61
N THR A 78 -1.40 1.15 -8.51
CA THR A 78 -1.20 0.45 -7.23
C THR A 78 0.05 0.92 -6.49
N HIS A 79 1.15 1.20 -7.20
CA HIS A 79 2.36 1.81 -6.61
C HIS A 79 2.04 3.19 -6.01
N LEU A 80 1.27 4.03 -6.71
CA LEU A 80 0.84 5.33 -6.18
C LEU A 80 0.02 5.14 -4.89
N ILE A 81 -0.97 4.25 -4.87
CA ILE A 81 -1.79 4.00 -3.66
C ILE A 81 -0.91 3.57 -2.48
N ARG A 82 0.05 2.66 -2.71
CA ARG A 82 1.04 2.24 -1.71
C ARG A 82 1.84 3.43 -1.15
N ALA A 83 2.29 4.31 -2.03
CA ALA A 83 3.07 5.48 -1.63
C ALA A 83 2.22 6.51 -0.85
N LEU A 84 0.97 6.74 -1.25
CA LEU A 84 0.04 7.61 -0.53
C LEU A 84 -0.26 7.05 0.86
N ARG A 85 -0.51 5.74 0.99
CA ARG A 85 -0.66 5.07 2.29
C ARG A 85 0.57 5.27 3.15
N THR A 86 1.75 5.02 2.59
CA THR A 86 3.03 5.15 3.30
C THR A 86 3.20 6.56 3.86
N SER A 87 2.99 7.59 3.03
CA SER A 87 3.06 9.00 3.44
C SER A 87 2.05 9.34 4.55
N ALA A 88 0.79 8.90 4.40
CA ALA A 88 -0.28 9.19 5.34
C ALA A 88 -0.07 8.52 6.71
N HIS A 89 0.47 7.30 6.73
CA HIS A 89 0.77 6.56 7.96
C HIS A 89 2.04 7.08 8.65
N ARG A 90 3.11 7.39 7.91
CA ARG A 90 4.33 8.01 8.47
C ARG A 90 4.04 9.35 9.14
N SER A 91 3.12 10.13 8.58
CA SER A 91 2.67 11.40 9.18
C SER A 91 1.63 11.24 10.28
N GLY A 92 1.14 10.02 10.53
CA GLY A 92 0.09 9.75 11.52
C GLY A 92 -1.28 10.35 11.19
N LYS A 93 -1.49 10.77 9.94
CA LYS A 93 -2.66 11.57 9.52
C LYS A 93 -3.84 10.76 9.00
N ALA A 94 -3.68 9.45 8.79
CA ALA A 94 -4.77 8.62 8.30
C ALA A 94 -4.74 7.18 8.81
N TYR A 95 -5.90 6.55 8.70
CA TYR A 95 -6.11 5.11 8.70
C TYR A 95 -6.60 4.72 7.31
N VAL A 96 -5.85 3.85 6.62
CA VAL A 96 -6.12 3.51 5.20
C VAL A 96 -6.73 2.11 5.09
N GLY A 97 -7.94 2.05 4.52
CA GLY A 97 -8.56 0.84 3.98
C GLY A 97 -8.20 0.65 2.50
N TYR A 98 -7.83 -0.56 2.11
CA TYR A 98 -7.53 -0.93 0.72
C TYR A 98 -8.46 -2.05 0.23
N ALA A 99 -9.00 -1.89 -0.98
CA ALA A 99 -9.79 -2.91 -1.65
C ALA A 99 -9.50 -2.94 -3.14
N GLN A 100 -9.31 -4.13 -3.69
CA GLN A 100 -9.41 -4.37 -5.14
C GLN A 100 -10.84 -4.75 -5.48
N MET A 101 -11.34 -4.46 -6.69
CA MET A 101 -12.66 -4.97 -7.06
C MET A 101 -12.63 -6.47 -7.28
N THR A 102 -13.62 -7.20 -6.76
CA THR A 102 -13.70 -8.67 -6.85
C THR A 102 -15.07 -9.13 -7.35
N PRO A 103 -15.14 -10.34 -7.94
CA PRO A 103 -16.37 -10.88 -8.56
C PRO A 103 -17.59 -10.99 -7.67
N ASP A 104 -17.40 -11.39 -6.41
CA ASP A 104 -18.47 -11.95 -5.58
C ASP A 104 -18.93 -10.96 -4.51
N VAL A 105 -19.50 -9.84 -4.97
CA VAL A 105 -20.01 -8.78 -4.08
C VAL A 105 -21.52 -8.64 -4.25
N ALA A 106 -22.28 -9.23 -3.31
CA ALA A 106 -23.72 -9.03 -3.20
C ALA A 106 -24.08 -7.63 -2.67
N ASN A 107 -23.26 -7.09 -1.76
CA ASN A 107 -23.44 -5.79 -1.12
C ASN A 107 -22.08 -5.08 -0.98
N TYR A 108 -21.94 -3.91 -1.61
CA TYR A 108 -20.69 -3.15 -1.62
C TYR A 108 -20.40 -2.48 -0.26
N ALA A 109 -21.41 -2.09 0.51
CA ALA A 109 -21.20 -1.57 1.85
C ALA A 109 -20.55 -2.62 2.76
N ASP A 110 -21.06 -3.85 2.76
CA ASP A 110 -20.48 -4.97 3.52
C ASP A 110 -19.08 -5.31 3.03
N TYR A 111 -18.87 -5.25 1.71
CA TYR A 111 -17.56 -5.46 1.10
C TYR A 111 -16.53 -4.43 1.58
N TYR A 112 -16.86 -3.13 1.50
CA TYR A 112 -15.99 -2.06 1.95
C TYR A 112 -15.69 -2.15 3.44
N LEU A 113 -16.70 -2.47 4.27
CA LEU A 113 -16.47 -2.68 5.69
C LEU A 113 -15.48 -3.83 5.93
N ARG A 114 -15.68 -4.99 5.29
CA ARG A 114 -14.78 -6.13 5.44
C ARG A 114 -13.35 -5.79 5.04
N ARG A 115 -13.17 -5.13 3.89
CA ARG A 115 -11.85 -4.71 3.41
C ARG A 115 -11.23 -3.65 4.32
N LEU A 116 -12.01 -2.71 4.84
CA LEU A 116 -11.55 -1.74 5.82
C LEU A 116 -11.04 -2.43 7.08
N VAL A 117 -11.85 -3.29 7.72
CA VAL A 117 -11.43 -4.00 8.94
C VAL A 117 -10.21 -4.87 8.69
N ASN A 118 -10.15 -5.61 7.58
CA ASN A 118 -8.96 -6.37 7.18
C ASN A 118 -7.72 -5.48 7.04
N SER A 119 -7.88 -4.28 6.49
CA SER A 119 -6.78 -3.32 6.35
C SER A 119 -6.33 -2.79 7.71
N LEU A 120 -7.25 -2.60 8.65
CA LEU A 120 -6.92 -2.13 10.00
C LEU A 120 -6.18 -3.19 10.83
N GLU A 121 -6.30 -4.47 10.48
CA GLU A 121 -5.50 -5.56 11.06
C GLU A 121 -4.07 -5.65 10.50
N LYS A 122 -3.75 -4.88 9.46
CA LYS A 122 -2.40 -4.82 8.90
C LYS A 122 -1.54 -3.85 9.72
N PRO A 123 -0.20 -3.97 9.67
CA PRO A 123 0.70 -3.06 10.38
C PRO A 123 0.41 -1.59 10.03
N TYR A 124 0.35 -0.73 11.03
CA TYR A 124 0.17 0.71 10.85
C TYR A 124 1.46 1.35 10.33
N ASP A 125 2.59 1.09 10.99
CA ASP A 125 3.90 1.59 10.55
C ASP A 125 4.36 0.84 9.28
N PRO A 126 4.52 1.53 8.14
CA PRO A 126 4.94 0.91 6.90
C PRO A 126 6.43 0.50 6.89
N ASP A 127 7.26 1.03 7.79
CA ASP A 127 8.72 0.85 7.79
C ASP A 127 9.16 -0.32 8.67
N THR A 128 8.65 -0.38 9.89
CA THR A 128 9.06 -1.40 10.88
C THR A 128 8.00 -2.46 11.18
N GLY A 129 6.75 -2.19 10.79
CA GLY A 129 5.61 -3.05 11.12
C GLY A 129 5.21 -2.95 12.60
N GLY A 130 4.86 -4.08 13.21
CA GLY A 130 4.48 -4.12 14.64
C GLY A 130 3.00 -3.81 14.88
N GLU A 131 2.70 -2.66 15.49
CA GLU A 131 1.34 -2.28 15.89
C GLU A 131 0.41 -2.22 14.67
N THR A 132 -0.72 -2.91 14.73
CA THR A 132 -1.79 -2.82 13.71
C THR A 132 -2.57 -1.52 13.85
N ALA A 133 -3.23 -1.07 12.78
CA ALA A 133 -4.03 0.15 12.85
C ALA A 133 -5.18 0.03 13.87
N LEU A 134 -5.76 -1.17 14.04
CA LEU A 134 -6.80 -1.43 15.03
C LEU A 134 -6.25 -1.35 16.46
N GLN A 135 -5.05 -1.89 16.71
CA GLN A 135 -4.38 -1.74 18.01
C GLN A 135 -4.07 -0.28 18.31
N ARG A 136 -3.55 0.47 17.33
CA ARG A 136 -3.30 1.92 17.46
C ARG A 136 -4.58 2.67 17.82
N LEU A 137 -5.65 2.47 17.06
CA LEU A 137 -6.93 3.13 17.29
C LEU A 137 -7.47 2.83 18.71
N THR A 138 -7.40 1.56 19.11
CA THR A 138 -7.88 1.12 20.41
C THR A 138 -7.03 1.68 21.56
N ARG A 139 -5.70 1.71 21.40
CA ARG A 139 -4.80 2.32 22.36
C ARG A 139 -5.12 3.81 22.50
N ARG A 140 -5.21 4.55 21.39
CA ARG A 140 -5.56 5.98 21.34
C ARG A 140 -6.91 6.29 21.99
N LEU A 141 -7.89 5.41 21.83
CA LEU A 141 -9.19 5.51 22.49
C LEU A 141 -9.07 5.50 24.02
N THR A 142 -8.10 4.76 24.57
CA THR A 142 -7.89 4.61 26.01
C THR A 142 -6.81 5.51 26.62
N GLU A 143 -5.99 6.17 25.80
CA GLU A 143 -4.86 7.00 26.26
C GLU A 143 -5.28 8.36 26.84
N ASP A 144 -6.51 8.81 26.60
CA ASP A 144 -6.99 10.07 27.17
C ASP A 144 -7.37 9.89 28.64
N THR A 145 -6.35 10.01 29.51
CA THR A 145 -6.43 9.74 30.96
C THR A 145 -7.36 10.66 31.73
N ALA A 146 -7.82 11.76 31.13
CA ALA A 146 -8.83 12.62 31.78
C ALA A 146 -10.20 11.92 31.88
N ALA A 147 -10.45 10.89 31.06
CA ALA A 147 -11.72 10.18 30.97
C ALA A 147 -11.73 8.81 31.65
N LEU A 148 -10.58 8.17 31.86
CA LEU A 148 -10.51 6.76 32.28
C LEU A 148 -9.55 6.54 33.45
N ASP A 149 -9.99 5.76 34.43
CA ASP A 149 -9.16 5.29 35.53
C ASP A 149 -8.11 4.28 35.03
N ALA A 150 -6.82 4.60 35.22
CA ALA A 150 -5.70 3.76 34.85
C ALA A 150 -5.78 2.37 35.50
N ALA A 151 -6.24 2.28 36.75
CA ALA A 151 -6.38 1.00 37.44
C ALA A 151 -7.49 0.14 36.82
N ALA A 152 -8.54 0.75 36.29
CA ALA A 152 -9.61 0.05 35.58
C ALA A 152 -9.14 -0.46 34.21
N LEU A 153 -8.28 0.29 33.50
CA LEU A 153 -7.66 -0.16 32.26
C LEU A 153 -6.65 -1.30 32.48
N ASP A 154 -5.82 -1.23 33.51
CA ASP A 154 -4.92 -2.33 33.86
C ASP A 154 -5.71 -3.58 34.25
N LYS A 155 -6.81 -3.40 34.99
CA LYS A 155 -7.74 -4.49 35.29
C LYS A 155 -8.38 -5.05 34.03
N LEU A 156 -8.74 -4.22 33.05
CA LEU A 156 -9.28 -4.67 31.78
C LEU A 156 -8.26 -5.54 31.04
N ARG A 157 -6.97 -5.18 31.04
CA ARG A 157 -5.91 -5.88 30.31
C ARG A 157 -5.48 -7.18 31.00
N GLU A 158 -5.17 -7.12 32.29
CA GLU A 158 -4.41 -8.16 32.98
C GLU A 158 -5.25 -9.03 33.94
N ALA A 159 -6.39 -8.52 34.42
CA ALA A 159 -7.13 -9.25 35.44
C ALA A 159 -7.83 -10.50 34.87
N LYS A 160 -7.79 -11.57 35.68
CA LYS A 160 -8.61 -12.77 35.49
C LYS A 160 -10.04 -12.46 35.89
N LEU A 161 -10.89 -12.20 34.90
CA LEU A 161 -12.30 -11.87 35.06
C LEU A 161 -13.13 -13.02 34.47
N SER A 162 -14.27 -13.32 35.09
CA SER A 162 -15.32 -14.08 34.41
C SER A 162 -15.97 -13.23 33.31
N ASP A 163 -16.64 -13.87 32.36
CA ASP A 163 -17.31 -13.17 31.24
C ASP A 163 -18.28 -12.08 31.73
N ALA A 164 -19.03 -12.36 32.80
CA ALA A 164 -19.93 -11.39 33.43
C ALA A 164 -19.20 -10.22 34.10
N GLN A 165 -18.04 -10.46 34.72
CA GLN A 165 -17.23 -9.39 35.33
C GLN A 165 -16.59 -8.52 34.24
N LEU A 166 -16.11 -9.15 33.16
CA LEU A 166 -15.53 -8.45 32.03
C LEU A 166 -16.59 -7.59 31.32
N ALA A 167 -17.77 -8.14 31.05
CA ALA A 167 -18.90 -7.42 30.49
C ALA A 167 -19.21 -6.14 31.29
N LYS A 168 -19.34 -6.26 32.62
CA LYS A 168 -19.59 -5.10 33.50
C LYS A 168 -18.47 -4.05 33.42
N LEU A 169 -17.22 -4.48 33.36
CA LEU A 169 -16.07 -3.57 33.26
C LEU A 169 -16.06 -2.83 31.90
N VAL A 170 -16.27 -3.55 30.79
CA VAL A 170 -16.34 -2.95 29.44
C VAL A 170 -17.51 -1.97 29.34
N LEU A 171 -18.67 -2.31 29.90
CA LEU A 171 -19.83 -1.42 29.93
C LEU A 171 -19.51 -0.11 30.67
N ALA A 172 -18.95 -0.21 31.88
CA ALA A 172 -18.60 0.97 32.68
C ALA A 172 -17.54 1.85 31.99
N LEU A 173 -16.52 1.24 31.38
CA LEU A 173 -15.48 1.99 30.65
C LEU A 173 -16.04 2.64 29.37
N ALA A 174 -16.91 1.95 28.62
CA ALA A 174 -17.56 2.51 27.44
C ALA A 174 -18.43 3.73 27.80
N ASP A 175 -19.20 3.64 28.89
CA ASP A 175 -20.02 4.75 29.37
C ASP A 175 -19.17 5.96 29.77
N GLN A 176 -18.03 5.72 30.44
CA GLN A 176 -17.06 6.78 30.78
C GLN A 176 -16.47 7.46 29.53
N ILE A 177 -16.07 6.67 28.53
CA ILE A 177 -15.53 7.18 27.26
C ILE A 177 -16.57 8.06 26.57
N VAL A 178 -17.80 7.55 26.36
CA VAL A 178 -18.84 8.28 25.63
C VAL A 178 -19.28 9.54 26.39
N ALA A 179 -19.24 9.52 27.72
CA ALA A 179 -19.54 10.69 28.56
C ALA A 179 -18.42 11.75 28.59
N ALA A 180 -17.21 11.43 28.11
CA ALA A 180 -16.09 12.35 28.20
C ALA A 180 -16.29 13.57 27.27
N PRO A 181 -15.87 14.78 27.68
CA PRO A 181 -16.09 16.01 26.90
C PRO A 181 -15.59 15.95 25.45
N LYS A 182 -14.51 15.19 25.20
CA LYS A 182 -13.94 15.00 23.86
C LYS A 182 -14.88 14.31 22.87
N PHE A 183 -15.79 13.48 23.38
CA PHE A 183 -16.80 12.78 22.58
C PHE A 183 -18.17 13.45 22.63
N ALA A 184 -18.31 14.54 23.40
CA ALA A 184 -19.55 15.30 23.48
C ALA A 184 -19.99 15.79 22.08
N GLY A 185 -21.24 15.53 21.72
CA GLY A 185 -21.80 15.89 20.42
C GLY A 185 -21.38 14.99 19.25
N GLN A 186 -20.57 13.95 19.50
CA GLN A 186 -20.32 12.90 18.50
C GLN A 186 -21.43 11.84 18.59
N ALA A 187 -22.08 11.56 17.46
CA ALA A 187 -22.96 10.41 17.32
C ALA A 187 -22.10 9.14 17.16
N LEU A 188 -21.57 8.63 18.26
CA LEU A 188 -20.80 7.39 18.30
C LEU A 188 -21.71 6.19 18.55
N ASP A 189 -21.39 5.08 17.90
CA ASP A 189 -21.95 3.80 18.27
C ASP A 189 -21.20 3.24 19.48
N ILE A 190 -21.89 3.16 20.61
CA ILE A 190 -21.34 2.62 21.86
C ILE A 190 -20.88 1.17 21.71
N ASN A 191 -21.49 0.36 20.83
CA ASN A 191 -21.07 -1.01 20.59
C ASN A 191 -19.72 -1.08 19.89
N ILE A 192 -19.37 -0.09 19.07
CA ILE A 192 -18.02 0.01 18.48
C ILE A 192 -17.00 0.39 19.53
N VAL A 193 -17.34 1.30 20.46
CA VAL A 193 -16.47 1.60 21.61
C VAL A 193 -16.25 0.35 22.48
N ARG A 194 -17.30 -0.40 22.79
CA ARG A 194 -17.21 -1.67 23.56
C ARG A 194 -16.39 -2.72 22.82
N ALA A 195 -16.60 -2.87 21.52
CA ALA A 195 -15.83 -3.80 20.69
C ALA A 195 -14.33 -3.48 20.72
N LEU A 196 -13.96 -2.20 20.58
CA LEU A 196 -12.57 -1.77 20.69
C LEU A 196 -12.02 -2.04 22.11
N LEU A 197 -12.77 -1.72 23.18
CA LEU A 197 -12.35 -2.03 24.54
C LEU A 197 -12.06 -3.52 24.77
N TYR A 198 -12.86 -4.42 24.19
CA TYR A 198 -12.56 -5.86 24.26
C TYR A 198 -11.19 -6.22 23.67
N LEU A 199 -10.77 -5.55 22.58
CA LEU A 199 -9.46 -5.77 21.95
C LEU A 199 -8.28 -5.34 22.81
N GLN A 200 -8.48 -4.50 23.84
CA GLN A 200 -7.41 -4.16 24.79
C GLN A 200 -6.91 -5.37 25.56
N ARG A 201 -7.70 -6.44 25.67
CA ARG A 201 -7.29 -7.67 26.37
C ARG A 201 -6.24 -8.48 25.62
N SER A 202 -6.15 -8.32 24.30
CA SER A 202 -5.32 -9.19 23.45
C SER A 202 -5.59 -10.68 23.71
N ASP A 203 -6.85 -11.07 23.97
CA ASP A 203 -7.27 -12.47 24.17
C ASP A 203 -7.79 -13.02 22.84
N PRO A 204 -7.09 -13.96 22.19
CA PRO A 204 -7.47 -14.47 20.87
C PRO A 204 -8.90 -15.02 20.79
N ARG A 205 -9.44 -15.53 21.90
CA ARG A 205 -10.81 -16.07 21.96
C ARG A 205 -11.85 -14.96 21.86
N ILE A 206 -11.58 -13.80 22.45
CA ILE A 206 -12.44 -12.62 22.39
C ILE A 206 -12.23 -11.91 21.05
N ASP A 207 -10.98 -11.72 20.64
CA ASP A 207 -10.60 -11.00 19.42
C ASP A 207 -11.32 -11.55 18.18
N GLN A 208 -11.41 -12.88 18.03
CA GLN A 208 -12.11 -13.47 16.89
C GLN A 208 -13.60 -13.07 16.83
N ARG A 209 -14.27 -13.00 17.98
CA ARG A 209 -15.69 -12.62 18.08
C ARG A 209 -15.87 -11.14 17.80
N VAL A 210 -14.97 -10.31 18.34
CA VAL A 210 -14.96 -8.87 18.05
C VAL A 210 -14.73 -8.61 16.56
N ARG A 211 -13.82 -9.34 15.90
CA ARG A 211 -13.60 -9.21 14.45
C ARG A 211 -14.84 -9.59 13.65
N GLN A 212 -15.49 -10.70 13.98
CA GLN A 212 -16.77 -11.08 13.37
C GLN A 212 -17.81 -9.96 13.54
N TYR A 213 -17.88 -9.36 14.72
CA TYR A 213 -18.75 -8.23 15.00
C TYR A 213 -18.40 -6.99 14.15
N LEU A 214 -17.12 -6.61 14.07
CA LEU A 214 -16.66 -5.48 13.26
C LEU A 214 -16.85 -5.71 11.76
N TYR A 215 -16.94 -6.94 11.28
CA TYR A 215 -17.35 -7.26 9.91
C TYR A 215 -18.86 -7.12 9.66
N GLY A 216 -19.64 -6.63 10.64
CA GLY A 216 -21.08 -6.50 10.54
C GLY A 216 -21.82 -7.84 10.56
N ARG A 217 -21.16 -8.93 10.96
CA ARG A 217 -21.80 -10.26 11.03
C ARG A 217 -22.53 -10.43 12.36
N GLU A 218 -23.64 -11.16 12.32
CA GLU A 218 -24.30 -11.64 13.54
C GLU A 218 -23.42 -12.70 14.22
N LEU A 219 -23.35 -12.63 15.54
CA LEU A 219 -22.71 -13.64 16.36
C LEU A 219 -23.73 -14.72 16.72
N THR A 220 -23.29 -15.98 16.76
CA THR A 220 -24.10 -17.05 17.35
C THR A 220 -24.28 -16.80 18.85
N ASP A 221 -25.35 -17.35 19.45
CA ASP A 221 -25.64 -17.16 20.88
C ASP A 221 -24.43 -17.51 21.77
N LEU A 222 -23.77 -18.65 21.50
CA LEU A 222 -22.58 -19.08 22.22
C LEU A 222 -21.36 -18.16 21.98
N SER A 223 -21.22 -17.58 20.78
CA SER A 223 -20.17 -16.59 20.51
C SER A 223 -20.44 -15.28 21.24
N ALA A 224 -21.71 -14.88 21.35
CA ALA A 224 -22.13 -13.63 21.98
C ALA A 224 -21.90 -13.63 23.50
N GLU A 225 -21.98 -14.79 24.17
CA GLU A 225 -21.75 -14.89 25.63
C GLU A 225 -20.41 -14.29 26.09
N ALA A 226 -19.33 -14.52 25.34
CA ALA A 226 -17.99 -14.02 25.68
C ALA A 226 -17.83 -12.49 25.42
N VAL A 227 -18.75 -11.90 24.66
CA VAL A 227 -18.80 -10.47 24.33
C VAL A 227 -20.19 -9.88 24.59
N ALA A 228 -20.81 -10.28 25.70
CA ALA A 228 -22.24 -10.11 25.98
C ALA A 228 -22.76 -8.66 26.00
N VAL A 229 -21.88 -7.65 26.02
CA VAL A 229 -22.30 -6.23 25.95
C VAL A 229 -22.38 -5.68 24.54
N LEU A 230 -22.05 -6.49 23.53
CA LEU A 230 -22.24 -6.13 22.13
C LEU A 230 -23.66 -6.48 21.70
N ASP A 231 -24.43 -5.46 21.36
CA ASP A 231 -25.76 -5.66 20.79
C ASP A 231 -25.63 -6.33 19.42
N PRO A 232 -26.48 -7.31 19.07
CA PRO A 232 -26.41 -8.01 17.79
C PRO A 232 -26.41 -7.06 16.58
N ASN A 233 -25.61 -7.37 15.56
CA ASN A 233 -25.60 -6.65 14.28
C ASN A 233 -26.88 -6.92 13.49
N ARG A 234 -27.97 -6.25 13.85
CA ARG A 234 -29.27 -6.33 13.18
C ARG A 234 -29.53 -5.08 12.34
N GLY A 235 -30.30 -5.25 11.27
CA GLY A 235 -30.83 -4.15 10.46
C GLY A 235 -30.04 -3.87 9.19
N GLU A 236 -30.74 -3.26 8.22
CA GLU A 236 -30.14 -2.82 6.97
C GLU A 236 -29.22 -1.61 7.20
N GLY A 237 -28.07 -1.59 6.54
CA GLY A 237 -27.14 -0.45 6.60
C GLY A 237 -26.15 -0.47 7.76
N ARG A 238 -26.11 -1.55 8.56
CA ARG A 238 -25.15 -1.73 9.66
C ARG A 238 -23.70 -1.49 9.23
N ALA A 239 -23.32 -1.92 8.02
CA ALA A 239 -21.98 -1.67 7.50
C ALA A 239 -21.61 -0.19 7.46
N PHE A 240 -22.54 0.68 7.05
CA PHE A 240 -22.29 2.12 7.04
C PHE A 240 -22.15 2.70 8.44
N GLU A 241 -22.92 2.22 9.41
CA GLU A 241 -22.85 2.67 10.80
C GLU A 241 -21.50 2.32 11.43
N ILE A 242 -21.00 1.11 11.18
CA ILE A 242 -19.69 0.68 11.66
C ILE A 242 -18.58 1.52 11.01
N ILE A 243 -18.61 1.68 9.68
CA ILE A 243 -17.64 2.55 8.97
C ILE A 243 -17.70 3.98 9.51
N GLU A 244 -18.91 4.50 9.73
CA GLU A 244 -19.13 5.85 10.25
C GLU A 244 -18.56 6.02 11.66
N SER A 245 -18.86 5.09 12.56
CA SER A 245 -18.35 5.13 13.93
C SER A 245 -16.83 4.99 13.96
N LEU A 246 -16.23 4.10 13.15
CA LEU A 246 -14.77 3.97 13.04
C LEU A 246 -14.13 5.27 12.54
N GLY A 247 -14.67 5.87 11.47
CA GLY A 247 -14.15 7.12 10.92
C GLY A 247 -14.26 8.30 11.89
N ARG A 248 -15.36 8.38 12.65
CA ARG A 248 -15.52 9.38 13.73
C ARG A 248 -14.50 9.16 14.84
N LEU A 249 -14.30 7.92 15.28
CA LEU A 249 -13.31 7.60 16.31
C LEU A 249 -11.89 7.96 15.87
N MET A 250 -11.48 7.59 14.66
CA MET A 250 -10.16 7.94 14.09
C MET A 250 -9.88 9.44 14.15
N TRP A 251 -10.89 10.25 13.80
CA TRP A 251 -10.80 11.70 13.92
C TRP A 251 -10.72 12.15 15.38
N THR A 252 -11.66 11.70 16.22
CA THR A 252 -11.78 12.20 17.58
C THR A 252 -10.56 11.86 18.42
N VAL A 253 -9.98 10.66 18.29
CA VAL A 253 -8.90 10.20 19.18
C VAL A 253 -7.49 10.48 18.65
N ASP A 254 -7.31 10.59 17.33
CA ASP A 254 -5.99 10.70 16.70
C ASP A 254 -5.89 11.87 15.70
N GLY A 255 -6.96 12.64 15.48
CA GLY A 255 -6.99 13.70 14.47
C GLY A 255 -6.82 13.19 13.03
N ALA A 256 -7.03 11.89 12.82
CA ALA A 256 -6.70 11.21 11.57
C ALA A 256 -7.92 11.03 10.67
N ALA A 257 -7.69 11.07 9.36
CA ALA A 257 -8.69 10.81 8.35
C ALA A 257 -8.94 9.30 8.13
N LEU A 258 -10.16 8.95 7.73
CA LEU A 258 -10.46 7.64 7.15
C LEU A 258 -10.20 7.68 5.65
N VAL A 259 -9.22 6.94 5.15
CA VAL A 259 -8.97 6.84 3.71
C VAL A 259 -9.47 5.48 3.21
N ILE A 260 -10.32 5.45 2.19
CA ILE A 260 -10.75 4.21 1.52
C ILE A 260 -10.21 4.24 0.09
N SER A 261 -9.29 3.35 -0.23
CA SER A 261 -8.71 3.19 -1.56
C SER A 261 -9.31 1.98 -2.26
N ILE A 262 -9.99 2.24 -3.37
CA ILE A 262 -10.51 1.23 -4.27
C ILE A 262 -9.63 1.21 -5.52
N ASP A 263 -8.94 0.10 -5.73
CA ASP A 263 -8.03 -0.12 -6.84
C ASP A 263 -8.61 -1.13 -7.84
N GLN A 264 -8.06 -1.13 -9.06
CA GLN A 264 -8.41 -2.07 -10.13
C GLN A 264 -9.92 -2.17 -10.40
N VAL A 265 -10.64 -1.03 -10.37
CA VAL A 265 -12.09 -1.05 -10.60
C VAL A 265 -12.47 -1.59 -11.98
N GLU A 266 -11.54 -1.52 -12.94
CA GLU A 266 -11.67 -2.14 -14.26
C GLU A 266 -12.00 -3.63 -14.23
N ASP A 267 -11.68 -4.36 -13.16
CA ASP A 267 -11.97 -5.79 -13.05
C ASP A 267 -13.48 -6.08 -13.02
N LEU A 268 -14.31 -5.07 -12.78
CA LEU A 268 -15.75 -5.19 -12.98
C LEU A 268 -16.12 -5.54 -14.43
N ARG A 269 -15.28 -5.23 -15.42
CA ARG A 269 -15.54 -5.55 -16.84
C ARG A 269 -15.68 -7.04 -17.13
N PHE A 270 -15.28 -7.91 -16.19
CA PHE A 270 -15.43 -9.36 -16.29
C PHE A 270 -16.87 -9.84 -15.99
N PHE A 271 -17.80 -8.93 -15.66
CA PHE A 271 -19.22 -9.23 -15.45
C PHE A 271 -20.11 -8.61 -16.52
N ASP A 272 -21.19 -9.30 -16.87
CA ASP A 272 -22.17 -8.80 -17.84
C ASP A 272 -22.90 -7.53 -17.33
N ASP A 273 -23.08 -7.41 -16.01
CA ASP A 273 -23.77 -6.31 -15.33
C ASP A 273 -22.80 -5.23 -14.76
N TYR A 274 -21.60 -5.10 -15.34
CA TYR A 274 -20.53 -4.23 -14.80
C TYR A 274 -20.94 -2.76 -14.58
N HIS A 275 -21.83 -2.22 -15.41
CA HIS A 275 -22.37 -0.86 -15.24
C HIS A 275 -23.19 -0.71 -13.96
N GLU A 276 -24.10 -1.66 -13.70
CA GLU A 276 -24.95 -1.67 -12.51
C GLU A 276 -24.09 -1.86 -11.26
N ARG A 277 -23.10 -2.75 -11.34
CA ARG A 277 -22.12 -2.97 -10.27
C ARG A 277 -21.32 -1.72 -9.95
N PHE A 278 -20.79 -1.05 -10.96
CA PHE A 278 -20.06 0.21 -10.78
C PHE A 278 -20.97 1.28 -10.15
N GLN A 279 -22.21 1.42 -10.61
CA GLN A 279 -23.16 2.37 -10.06
C GLN A 279 -23.47 2.08 -8.58
N LYS A 280 -23.70 0.81 -8.20
CA LYS A 280 -23.92 0.39 -6.81
C LYS A 280 -22.67 0.68 -5.95
N ALA A 281 -21.49 0.31 -6.44
CA ALA A 281 -20.21 0.56 -5.79
C ALA A 281 -19.97 2.06 -5.55
N ALA A 282 -20.19 2.90 -6.57
CA ALA A 282 -20.04 4.34 -6.51
C ALA A 282 -21.04 5.00 -5.54
N ARG A 283 -22.31 4.57 -5.58
CA ARG A 283 -23.34 5.05 -4.64
C ARG A 283 -22.90 4.84 -3.19
N ASP A 284 -22.44 3.63 -2.86
CA ASP A 284 -22.09 3.27 -1.49
C ASP A 284 -20.82 4.02 -1.03
N LEU A 285 -19.83 4.26 -1.93
CA LEU A 285 -18.69 5.13 -1.64
C LEU A 285 -19.09 6.59 -1.39
N ILE A 286 -19.99 7.14 -2.22
CA ILE A 286 -20.53 8.50 -2.03
C ILE A 286 -21.26 8.58 -0.69
N GLN A 287 -22.00 7.54 -0.31
CA GLN A 287 -22.69 7.47 0.97
C GLN A 287 -21.71 7.46 2.15
N ILE A 288 -20.63 6.67 2.09
CA ILE A 288 -19.57 6.69 3.11
C ILE A 288 -18.97 8.10 3.23
N ALA A 289 -18.61 8.71 2.10
CA ALA A 289 -18.06 10.06 2.08
C ALA A 289 -19.03 11.07 2.71
N ASN A 290 -20.33 10.96 2.47
CA ASN A 290 -21.33 11.86 3.08
C ASN A 290 -21.49 11.64 4.58
N ARG A 291 -21.41 10.40 5.07
CA ARG A 291 -21.56 10.04 6.50
C ARG A 291 -20.34 10.38 7.34
N VAL A 292 -19.15 10.32 6.74
CA VAL A 292 -17.88 10.59 7.43
C VAL A 292 -17.23 11.84 6.84
N PRO A 293 -17.44 13.05 7.43
CA PRO A 293 -16.84 14.30 6.98
C PRO A 293 -15.32 14.24 6.79
N THR A 294 -14.65 13.48 7.66
CA THR A 294 -13.20 13.30 7.69
C THR A 294 -12.69 12.14 6.84
N SER A 295 -13.53 11.60 5.95
CA SER A 295 -13.10 10.55 5.02
C SER A 295 -12.61 11.08 3.69
N ILE A 296 -11.72 10.31 3.06
CA ILE A 296 -11.23 10.50 1.69
C ILE A 296 -11.40 9.17 0.96
N VAL A 297 -12.01 9.20 -0.22
CA VAL A 297 -12.17 8.04 -1.09
C VAL A 297 -11.23 8.18 -2.28
N LEU A 298 -10.36 7.20 -2.50
CA LEU A 298 -9.55 7.08 -3.71
C LEU A 298 -10.18 6.01 -4.60
N VAL A 299 -10.45 6.37 -5.85
CA VAL A 299 -10.93 5.43 -6.88
C VAL A 299 -9.86 5.36 -7.95
N SER A 300 -9.30 4.18 -8.19
CA SER A 300 -8.31 3.96 -9.23
C SER A 300 -8.75 2.93 -10.26
N CYS A 301 -8.64 3.29 -11.54
CA CYS A 301 -9.14 2.46 -12.63
C CYS A 301 -8.43 2.67 -13.97
N LEU A 302 -8.72 1.83 -14.97
CA LEU A 302 -8.35 2.13 -16.35
C LEU A 302 -9.14 3.31 -16.92
N GLY A 303 -8.46 4.16 -17.70
CA GLY A 303 -9.09 5.34 -18.31
C GLY A 303 -10.19 4.99 -19.32
N ASP A 304 -10.00 3.95 -20.13
CA ASP A 304 -10.98 3.47 -21.11
C ASP A 304 -12.21 2.84 -20.41
N PHE A 305 -11.97 2.08 -19.33
CA PHE A 305 -13.04 1.53 -18.51
C PHE A 305 -13.89 2.65 -17.90
N TYR A 306 -13.26 3.66 -17.28
CA TYR A 306 -14.01 4.79 -16.71
C TYR A 306 -14.80 5.53 -17.77
N GLY A 307 -14.22 5.77 -18.95
CA GLY A 307 -14.92 6.39 -20.07
C GLY A 307 -16.24 5.68 -20.41
N LYS A 308 -16.22 4.35 -20.49
CA LYS A 308 -17.41 3.54 -20.75
C LYS A 308 -18.46 3.63 -19.65
N VAL A 309 -18.07 3.42 -18.38
CA VAL A 309 -19.07 3.47 -17.29
C VAL A 309 -19.61 4.86 -17.06
N ARG A 310 -18.82 5.91 -17.34
CA ARG A 310 -19.23 7.31 -17.23
C ARG A 310 -20.40 7.65 -18.15
N GLU A 311 -20.49 7.05 -19.34
CA GLU A 311 -21.55 7.33 -20.31
C GLU A 311 -22.96 6.98 -19.80
N VAL A 312 -23.06 6.00 -18.90
CA VAL A 312 -24.34 5.51 -18.38
C VAL A 312 -24.61 5.93 -16.93
N LEU A 313 -23.66 6.61 -16.29
CA LEU A 313 -23.83 7.11 -14.93
C LEU A 313 -24.79 8.30 -14.88
N ALA A 314 -25.60 8.36 -13.84
CA ALA A 314 -26.37 9.55 -13.54
C ALA A 314 -25.44 10.76 -13.31
N GLN A 315 -25.81 11.93 -13.83
CA GLN A 315 -25.00 13.16 -13.74
C GLN A 315 -24.62 13.51 -12.30
N SER A 316 -25.53 13.28 -11.34
CA SER A 316 -25.25 13.53 -9.92
C SER A 316 -24.12 12.68 -9.33
N TYR A 317 -23.85 11.50 -9.89
CA TYR A 317 -22.74 10.64 -9.47
C TYR A 317 -21.44 11.12 -10.10
N ILE A 318 -21.50 11.48 -11.39
CA ILE A 318 -20.38 12.10 -12.11
C ILE A 318 -19.92 13.36 -11.38
N ASP A 319 -20.84 14.26 -11.04
CA ASP A 319 -20.54 15.51 -10.34
C ASP A 319 -19.88 15.27 -8.97
N ARG A 320 -20.17 14.14 -8.31
CA ARG A 320 -19.59 13.77 -7.01
C ARG A 320 -18.21 13.15 -7.16
N ILE A 321 -18.03 12.24 -8.12
CA ILE A 321 -16.76 11.55 -8.39
C ILE A 321 -15.75 12.51 -9.01
N GLU A 322 -16.18 13.36 -9.94
CA GLU A 322 -15.33 14.28 -10.69
C GLU A 322 -15.17 15.63 -10.01
N LYS A 323 -15.79 15.85 -8.84
CA LYS A 323 -15.78 17.16 -8.15
C LYS A 323 -14.37 17.69 -7.89
N ALA A 324 -13.45 16.81 -7.51
CA ALA A 324 -12.06 17.19 -7.26
C ALA A 324 -11.29 17.41 -8.57
N GLY A 325 -11.84 17.03 -9.71
CA GLY A 325 -11.17 16.88 -11.00
C GLY A 325 -10.51 15.50 -11.12
N PRO A 326 -10.85 14.69 -12.15
CA PRO A 326 -10.13 13.45 -12.43
C PRO A 326 -8.63 13.70 -12.63
N VAL A 327 -7.78 12.78 -12.16
CA VAL A 327 -6.34 12.84 -12.38
C VAL A 327 -5.93 11.73 -13.33
N SER A 328 -5.45 12.13 -14.51
CA SER A 328 -4.87 11.22 -15.48
C SER A 328 -3.43 10.88 -15.08
N LEU A 329 -3.18 9.60 -14.84
CA LEU A 329 -1.88 9.04 -14.55
C LEU A 329 -1.20 8.67 -15.86
N LYS A 330 -0.14 9.42 -16.19
CA LYS A 330 0.66 9.17 -17.38
C LYS A 330 1.33 7.80 -17.24
N GLU A 331 1.44 7.06 -18.33
CA GLU A 331 2.24 5.83 -18.38
C GLU A 331 3.70 6.16 -18.70
N ALA A 332 3.91 6.93 -19.78
CA ALA A 332 5.19 7.46 -20.21
C ALA A 332 5.95 8.18 -19.08
N ARG A 333 7.22 7.84 -18.88
CA ARG A 333 8.14 8.49 -17.94
C ARG A 333 9.04 9.50 -18.64
N THR A 334 9.47 10.51 -17.90
CA THR A 334 10.57 11.38 -18.34
C THR A 334 11.92 10.68 -18.16
N ALA A 335 12.97 11.17 -18.83
CA ALA A 335 14.33 10.66 -18.64
C ALA A 335 14.81 10.80 -17.18
N GLU A 336 14.44 11.90 -16.51
CA GLU A 336 14.72 12.14 -15.10
C GLU A 336 14.02 11.11 -14.19
N GLU A 337 12.72 10.86 -14.43
CA GLU A 337 11.99 9.81 -13.72
C GLU A 337 12.62 8.44 -13.94
N ALA A 338 12.99 8.10 -15.18
CA ALA A 338 13.64 6.83 -15.52
C ALA A 338 14.98 6.66 -14.79
N GLN A 339 15.81 7.71 -14.76
CA GLN A 339 17.07 7.71 -14.04
C GLN A 339 16.88 7.46 -12.55
N LEU A 340 15.94 8.16 -11.91
CA LEU A 340 15.67 7.99 -10.48
C LEU A 340 15.07 6.61 -10.17
N ILE A 341 14.24 6.06 -11.05
CA ILE A 341 13.69 4.70 -10.92
C ILE A 341 14.81 3.66 -10.92
N ILE A 342 15.75 3.75 -11.86
CA ILE A 342 16.89 2.85 -11.93
C ILE A 342 17.80 3.04 -10.71
N ALA A 343 18.11 4.29 -10.36
CA ALA A 343 18.93 4.63 -9.19
C ALA A 343 18.38 4.02 -7.90
N LYS A 344 17.08 4.18 -7.66
CA LYS A 344 16.43 3.66 -6.45
C LYS A 344 16.49 2.13 -6.38
N ARG A 345 16.35 1.43 -7.50
CA ARG A 345 16.46 -0.03 -7.54
C ARG A 345 17.87 -0.52 -7.29
N MET A 346 18.88 0.14 -7.86
CA MET A 346 20.28 -0.16 -7.59
C MET A 346 20.64 0.11 -6.12
N GLN A 347 20.08 1.16 -5.51
CA GLN A 347 20.29 1.45 -4.08
C GLN A 347 19.61 0.46 -3.14
N ALA A 348 18.41 -0.02 -3.51
CA ALA A 348 17.68 -1.00 -2.71
C ALA A 348 18.37 -2.37 -2.70
N ASP A 349 19.17 -2.67 -3.74
CA ASP A 349 20.11 -3.79 -3.71
C ASP A 349 21.38 -3.37 -2.95
N ALA A 350 21.48 -3.81 -1.70
CA ALA A 350 22.56 -3.44 -0.78
C ALA A 350 23.99 -3.78 -1.29
N SER A 351 24.10 -4.62 -2.32
CA SER A 351 25.37 -4.98 -2.95
C SER A 351 26.01 -3.86 -3.77
N ARG A 352 25.23 -2.88 -4.24
CA ARG A 352 25.65 -1.89 -5.27
C ARG A 352 25.17 -0.46 -4.98
N SER A 353 24.89 -0.14 -3.72
CA SER A 353 24.43 1.19 -3.30
C SER A 353 25.38 2.35 -3.62
N ASP A 354 26.64 2.04 -3.94
CA ASP A 354 27.74 2.93 -4.29
C ASP A 354 27.93 3.14 -5.81
N VAL A 355 27.21 2.40 -6.65
CA VAL A 355 27.33 2.51 -8.12
C VAL A 355 26.39 3.57 -8.67
N ASP A 356 26.95 4.59 -9.32
CA ASP A 356 26.17 5.61 -10.02
C ASP A 356 25.54 5.01 -11.31
N PRO A 357 24.20 5.02 -11.44
CA PRO A 357 23.52 4.53 -12.64
C PRO A 357 23.95 5.24 -13.94
N LEU A 358 24.31 6.53 -13.88
CA LEU A 358 24.79 7.27 -15.04
C LEU A 358 26.15 6.76 -15.51
N LEU A 359 27.01 6.37 -14.58
CA LEU A 359 28.31 5.80 -14.90
C LEU A 359 28.16 4.37 -15.43
N PHE A 360 27.23 3.60 -14.87
CA PHE A 360 27.00 2.21 -15.25
C PHE A 360 26.35 2.06 -16.63
N PHE A 361 25.27 2.80 -16.89
CA PHE A 361 24.52 2.67 -18.14
C PHE A 361 24.92 3.68 -19.22
N GLY A 362 25.56 4.79 -18.84
CA GLY A 362 25.89 5.91 -19.70
C GLY A 362 24.71 6.87 -19.95
N PRO A 363 24.97 8.16 -20.23
CA PRO A 363 23.92 9.18 -20.40
C PRO A 363 23.02 8.95 -21.64
N GLN A 364 23.56 8.30 -22.69
CA GLN A 364 22.79 8.00 -23.91
C GLN A 364 21.64 7.02 -23.65
N PHE A 365 21.82 6.09 -22.71
CA PHE A 365 20.81 5.12 -22.32
C PHE A 365 19.53 5.77 -21.79
N PHE A 366 19.66 6.80 -20.96
CA PHE A 366 18.51 7.50 -20.38
C PHE A 366 17.81 8.45 -21.36
N ALA A 367 18.53 8.94 -22.38
CA ALA A 367 17.92 9.74 -23.44
C ALA A 367 16.90 8.92 -24.25
N GLU A 368 17.11 7.61 -24.38
CA GLU A 368 16.24 6.66 -25.10
C GLU A 368 14.99 6.27 -24.28
N PHE A 369 14.93 6.63 -23.00
CA PHE A 369 13.86 6.21 -22.09
C PHE A 369 12.68 7.16 -22.00
N GLY A 370 12.84 8.38 -22.51
CA GLY A 370 11.75 9.34 -22.58
C GLY A 370 10.56 8.76 -23.34
N GLY A 371 9.39 8.72 -22.70
CA GLY A 371 8.17 8.21 -23.33
C GLY A 371 7.84 6.75 -23.01
N LEU A 372 8.77 5.98 -22.43
CA LEU A 372 8.54 4.58 -22.07
C LEU A 372 7.81 4.42 -20.73
N SER A 373 7.13 3.29 -20.55
CA SER A 373 6.54 2.92 -19.26
C SER A 373 7.61 2.46 -18.27
N THR A 374 7.33 2.55 -16.97
CA THR A 374 8.24 2.02 -15.93
C THR A 374 8.60 0.57 -16.18
N ARG A 375 7.62 -0.29 -16.53
CA ARG A 375 7.88 -1.70 -16.85
C ARG A 375 8.89 -1.82 -18.00
N ARG A 376 8.69 -1.06 -19.09
CA ARG A 376 9.58 -1.14 -20.25
C ARG A 376 10.98 -0.62 -19.95
N ILE A 377 11.11 0.43 -19.13
CA ILE A 377 12.41 0.93 -18.66
C ILE A 377 13.15 -0.16 -17.90
N LEU A 378 12.47 -0.88 -17.02
CA LEU A 378 13.07 -1.95 -16.22
C LEU A 378 13.46 -3.16 -17.07
N GLU A 379 12.64 -3.54 -18.05
CA GLU A 379 12.98 -4.58 -19.04
C GLU A 379 14.26 -4.24 -19.82
N LEU A 380 14.42 -2.97 -20.24
CA LEU A 380 15.62 -2.52 -20.96
C LEU A 380 16.85 -2.46 -20.04
N ALA A 381 16.68 -1.98 -18.80
CA ALA A 381 17.72 -2.03 -17.76
C ALA A 381 18.21 -3.47 -17.55
N GLN A 382 17.28 -4.40 -17.38
CA GLN A 382 17.59 -5.80 -17.19
C GLN A 382 18.31 -6.40 -18.41
N ALA A 383 17.81 -6.15 -19.62
CA ALA A 383 18.42 -6.66 -20.85
C ALA A 383 19.87 -6.19 -20.99
N ARG A 384 20.14 -4.90 -20.71
CA ARG A 384 21.49 -4.34 -20.77
C ARG A 384 22.44 -4.96 -19.75
N VAL A 385 21.98 -5.22 -18.52
CA VAL A 385 22.79 -5.90 -17.51
C VAL A 385 23.13 -7.32 -17.97
N ARG A 386 22.16 -8.05 -18.54
CA ARG A 386 22.39 -9.41 -19.05
C ARG A 386 23.35 -9.45 -20.25
N GLU A 387 23.30 -8.46 -21.14
CA GLU A 387 24.27 -8.31 -22.22
C GLU A 387 25.69 -8.13 -21.68
N GLN A 388 25.88 -7.27 -20.67
CA GLN A 388 27.18 -7.07 -20.04
C GLN A 388 27.70 -8.31 -19.30
N VAL A 389 26.81 -9.11 -18.68
CA VAL A 389 27.18 -10.41 -18.10
C VAL A 389 27.73 -11.33 -19.19
N ALA A 390 27.00 -11.48 -20.30
CA ALA A 390 27.39 -12.36 -21.40
C ALA A 390 28.72 -11.92 -22.06
N GLU A 391 28.93 -10.61 -22.24
CA GLU A 391 30.21 -10.07 -22.75
C GLU A 391 31.37 -10.36 -21.79
N ASN A 392 31.17 -10.15 -20.48
CA ASN A 392 32.21 -10.43 -19.48
C ASN A 392 32.54 -11.93 -19.38
N GLU A 393 31.53 -12.81 -19.48
CA GLU A 393 31.75 -14.26 -19.52
C GLU A 393 32.54 -14.67 -20.77
N ALA A 394 32.18 -14.16 -21.95
CA ALA A 394 32.89 -14.42 -23.21
C ALA A 394 34.36 -13.97 -23.16
N VAL A 395 34.63 -12.76 -22.65
CA VAL A 395 36.00 -12.26 -22.47
C VAL A 395 36.78 -13.11 -21.45
N SER A 396 36.12 -13.60 -20.40
CA SER A 396 36.75 -14.49 -19.42
C SER A 396 37.09 -15.87 -19.99
N GLU A 397 36.25 -16.40 -20.89
CA GLU A 397 36.50 -17.66 -21.60
C GLU A 397 37.62 -17.51 -22.63
N GLU A 398 37.66 -16.40 -23.39
CA GLU A 398 38.76 -16.09 -24.30
C GLU A 398 40.09 -15.89 -23.56
N ALA A 399 40.08 -15.23 -22.39
CA ALA A 399 41.26 -15.08 -21.54
C ALA A 399 41.75 -16.42 -20.96
N LYS A 400 40.84 -17.33 -20.58
CA LYS A 400 41.18 -18.71 -20.16
C LYS A 400 41.70 -19.54 -21.33
N GLY A 401 41.15 -19.38 -22.54
CA GLY A 401 41.63 -20.01 -23.77
C GLY A 401 43.03 -19.55 -24.18
N GLY A 402 43.33 -18.26 -24.09
CA GLY A 402 44.66 -17.70 -24.34
C GLY A 402 45.70 -18.11 -23.29
N GLY A 403 45.31 -18.23 -22.02
CA GLY A 403 46.15 -18.76 -20.95
C GLY A 403 46.51 -20.24 -21.14
N PHE A 404 45.56 -21.07 -21.60
CA PHE A 404 45.81 -22.49 -21.83
C PHE A 404 46.80 -22.73 -22.98
N ILE A 405 46.69 -21.99 -24.10
CA ILE A 405 47.62 -22.12 -25.24
C ILE A 405 49.03 -21.62 -24.87
N SER A 406 49.14 -20.54 -24.10
CA SER A 406 50.42 -20.03 -23.57
C SER A 406 51.10 -21.03 -22.61
N THR A 407 50.31 -21.65 -21.72
CA THR A 407 50.82 -22.65 -20.77
C THR A 407 51.19 -23.97 -21.47
N LEU A 408 50.45 -24.35 -22.52
CA LEU A 408 50.76 -25.52 -23.35
C LEU A 408 52.02 -25.29 -24.21
N ALA A 409 52.23 -24.09 -24.74
CA ALA A 409 53.44 -23.73 -25.50
C ALA A 409 54.70 -23.71 -24.61
N ALA A 410 54.57 -23.25 -23.36
CA ALA A 410 55.65 -23.32 -22.37
C ALA A 410 55.96 -24.77 -21.92
N ALA A 411 54.93 -25.63 -21.84
CA ALA A 411 55.09 -27.05 -21.49
C ALA A 411 55.62 -27.90 -22.66
N LEU A 412 55.41 -27.48 -23.92
CA LEU A 412 55.84 -28.19 -25.13
C LEU A 412 57.21 -27.72 -25.68
N GLY A 413 57.90 -26.81 -25.00
CA GLY A 413 59.34 -26.57 -25.23
C GLY A 413 59.72 -25.95 -26.58
N PHE A 414 58.82 -25.23 -27.26
CA PHE A 414 59.16 -24.52 -28.50
C PHE A 414 59.80 -23.16 -28.21
N ALA A 415 61.03 -23.20 -27.66
CA ALA A 415 61.95 -22.08 -27.64
C ALA A 415 63.27 -22.50 -28.30
N GLY A 416 63.34 -22.27 -29.62
CA GLY A 416 64.53 -21.95 -30.41
C GLY A 416 65.74 -22.91 -30.38
N ALA A 417 66.01 -23.55 -31.52
CA ALA A 417 67.36 -23.93 -31.90
C ALA A 417 67.71 -23.28 -33.25
N ARG A 418 68.67 -22.36 -33.20
CA ARG A 418 69.45 -21.87 -34.35
C ARG A 418 70.39 -22.99 -34.78
N ASP A 419 70.50 -23.25 -36.08
CA ASP A 419 71.66 -23.94 -36.66
C ASP A 419 72.36 -23.00 -37.64
N GLU A 420 73.59 -22.62 -37.29
CA GLU A 420 74.62 -22.15 -38.23
C GLU A 420 75.45 -23.35 -38.73
N PRO A 421 76.02 -23.29 -39.94
CA PRO A 421 76.53 -24.45 -40.68
C PRO A 421 78.00 -24.75 -40.39
N PRO A 422 78.48 -25.99 -40.60
CA PRO A 422 79.91 -26.27 -40.65
C PRO A 422 80.42 -26.05 -42.09
N GLY A 423 81.49 -25.27 -42.23
CA GLY A 423 82.29 -25.24 -43.45
C GLY A 423 83.33 -26.35 -43.47
N ALA A 424 83.61 -26.89 -44.66
CA ALA A 424 84.94 -27.22 -45.20
C ALA A 424 84.84 -27.94 -46.55
N GLU A 425 85.09 -27.23 -47.66
CA GLU A 425 86.27 -27.36 -48.56
C GLU A 425 86.13 -26.43 -49.77
#